data_AF-A0A6A6GTK9-F1
#
_entry.id   AF-A0A6A6GTK9-F1
#
_cell.length_a   1.000
_cell.length_b   1.000
_cell.length_c   1.000
_cell.angle_alpha   90.00
_cell.angle_beta   90.00
_cell.angle_gamma   90.00
#
_symmetry.space_group_name_H-M   'P 1'
#
loop_
_entity.id
_entity.type
_entity.pdbx_description
1 polymer ?
#
loop_
_entity_poly.entity_id
_entity_poly.type
_entity_poly.pdbx_seq_one_letter_code
_entity_poly.pdbx_strand_id
1 'polypeptide(L)'
;MAATLSPPTPPSTPPRNTKLWDPVSTLQIYNADYYNKFTCLGYAETQGRRCRLPPAQGGQPRVFEILEKLAYRTPNFKQMEKELGKAAHAGLCGRWHSWKDTERQLRYVMREFETYLNLIDKPTQRCETQVTTPIKEEDAVEAPTKIVNNVEATVRNLKQTKDMLEAALQKAISQTAKQKENFTCELHKKDEMLKKQVQLEGELMQQRLAIERRKDEQHTAQLDAAKKARQAEERQRLALESKLQSQQDSLAKVQRCLDTEKENSQKLQHDLKQQQTQNESLQEDLRRTTEQKNELRQRFEREQESSQRTQDTLAQQQAQHQSFRDALRQERKALVKLTEDHKREKENARGEREALQRLKELREREQQEYHRLKAAFDSLQQNQHRLVKDRSRSHRELRRTYQESEAEQTSVDSVPTSNTSRVKQFLSSRSWKR
;
A
#
# COMPACT_ATOMS: atom_id res chain seq x y z
N MET A 1 12.93 94.20 -31.58
CA MET A 1 13.22 92.75 -31.76
C MET A 1 11.96 92.00 -31.41
N ALA A 2 11.45 91.14 -32.28
CA ALA A 2 10.20 90.40 -32.04
C ALA A 2 10.51 89.07 -31.32
N ALA A 3 9.75 88.76 -30.27
CA ALA A 3 9.86 87.49 -29.57
C ALA A 3 8.99 86.43 -30.26
N THR A 4 9.63 85.41 -30.85
CA THR A 4 8.92 84.30 -31.48
C THR A 4 8.23 83.44 -30.41
N LEU A 5 6.91 83.51 -30.33
CA LEU A 5 6.12 82.66 -29.43
C LEU A 5 6.13 81.21 -29.94
N SER A 6 6.66 80.29 -29.13
CA SER A 6 6.60 78.86 -29.41
C SER A 6 5.14 78.36 -29.39
N PRO A 7 4.74 77.46 -30.32
CA PRO A 7 3.40 76.88 -30.31
C PRO A 7 3.18 76.01 -29.07
N PRO A 8 1.92 75.87 -28.58
CA PRO A 8 1.62 75.05 -27.41
C PRO A 8 1.92 73.57 -27.68
N THR A 9 2.68 72.95 -26.79
CA THR A 9 2.97 71.51 -26.82
C THR A 9 1.65 70.72 -26.79
N PRO A 10 1.44 69.72 -27.67
CA PRO A 10 0.25 68.88 -27.61
C PRO A 10 0.17 68.16 -26.25
N PRO A 11 -1.04 67.93 -25.70
CA PRO A 11 -1.21 67.29 -24.41
C PRO A 11 -0.55 65.91 -24.44
N SER A 12 0.42 65.70 -23.55
CA SER A 12 1.20 64.46 -23.49
C SER A 12 0.28 63.28 -23.24
N THR A 13 0.20 62.34 -24.19
CA THR A 13 -0.57 61.10 -24.05
C THR A 13 -0.24 60.45 -22.70
N PRO A 14 -1.24 60.16 -21.84
CA PRO A 14 -0.96 59.56 -20.55
C PRO A 14 -0.21 58.22 -20.72
N PRO A 15 0.73 57.89 -19.82
CA PRO A 15 1.51 56.67 -19.94
C PRO A 15 0.57 55.47 -20.02
N ARG A 16 0.83 54.55 -20.96
CA ARG A 16 -0.12 53.48 -21.39
C ARG A 16 -0.51 52.48 -20.29
N ASN A 17 0.09 52.59 -19.10
CA ASN A 17 -0.14 51.76 -17.92
C ASN A 17 -0.81 52.55 -16.77
N THR A 18 -1.56 53.62 -17.07
CA THR A 18 -2.33 54.36 -16.07
C THR A 18 -3.61 53.60 -15.73
N LYS A 19 -3.87 53.35 -14.44
CA LYS A 19 -5.14 52.75 -13.97
C LYS A 19 -6.30 53.72 -14.16
N LEU A 20 -7.44 53.22 -14.63
CA LEU A 20 -8.66 53.99 -14.85
C LEU A 20 -9.49 54.16 -13.56
N TRP A 21 -9.39 53.21 -12.63
CA TRP A 21 -10.05 53.23 -11.32
C TRP A 21 -9.30 52.33 -10.33
N ASP A 22 -9.59 52.44 -9.03
CA ASP A 22 -9.13 51.48 -8.02
C ASP A 22 -10.25 50.49 -7.64
N PRO A 23 -10.26 49.27 -8.21
CA PRO A 23 -11.23 48.24 -7.86
C PRO A 23 -11.13 47.74 -6.41
N VAL A 24 -10.02 47.96 -5.70
CA VAL A 24 -9.86 47.53 -4.31
C VAL A 24 -10.66 48.44 -3.37
N SER A 25 -10.55 49.76 -3.57
CA SER A 25 -11.38 50.76 -2.87
C SER A 25 -12.84 50.72 -3.32
N THR A 26 -13.12 50.77 -4.63
CA THR A 26 -14.50 50.82 -5.17
C THR A 26 -15.36 49.65 -4.72
N LEU A 27 -14.86 48.42 -4.81
CA LEU A 27 -15.64 47.22 -4.47
C LEU A 27 -15.59 46.87 -2.98
N GLN A 28 -15.13 47.80 -2.14
CA GLN A 28 -14.97 47.66 -0.68
C GLN A 28 -14.29 46.34 -0.27
N ILE A 29 -13.21 46.00 -0.97
CA ILE A 29 -12.55 44.69 -0.86
C ILE A 29 -11.97 44.49 0.55
N TYR A 30 -11.43 45.53 1.16
CA TYR A 30 -11.04 45.55 2.56
C TYR A 30 -12.25 45.75 3.48
N ASN A 31 -12.28 44.98 4.58
CA ASN A 31 -13.40 45.02 5.51
C ASN A 31 -13.16 46.10 6.59
N ALA A 32 -13.84 47.24 6.48
CA ALA A 32 -13.75 48.36 7.43
C ALA A 32 -14.04 47.93 8.88
N ASP A 33 -15.00 47.03 9.01
CA ASP A 33 -15.48 46.36 10.23
C ASP A 33 -14.40 45.49 10.93
N TYR A 34 -13.25 45.27 10.28
CA TYR A 34 -12.19 44.36 10.72
C TYR A 34 -10.78 44.85 10.34
N TYR A 35 -10.39 46.02 10.86
CA TYR A 35 -9.03 46.58 10.75
C TYR A 35 -8.53 46.77 9.30
N ASN A 36 -9.44 47.03 8.36
CA ASN A 36 -9.16 47.11 6.92
C ASN A 36 -8.42 45.87 6.36
N LYS A 37 -8.62 44.68 6.97
CA LYS A 37 -8.05 43.42 6.47
C LYS A 37 -8.91 42.83 5.36
N PHE A 38 -8.29 42.08 4.45
CA PHE A 38 -9.02 41.34 3.44
C PHE A 38 -9.66 40.10 4.08
N THR A 39 -10.97 40.18 4.33
CA THR A 39 -11.78 39.04 4.79
C THR A 39 -12.70 38.58 3.68
N CYS A 40 -13.26 37.39 3.87
CA CYS A 40 -14.28 36.78 3.03
C CYS A 40 -15.32 37.80 2.51
N LEU A 41 -15.64 37.72 1.22
CA LEU A 41 -16.65 38.57 0.58
C LEU A 41 -18.09 38.14 0.93
N GLY A 42 -18.30 36.85 1.24
CA GLY A 42 -19.61 36.27 1.55
C GLY A 42 -20.26 36.78 2.84
N TYR A 43 -21.58 36.66 2.90
CA TYR A 43 -22.42 37.09 4.02
C TYR A 43 -22.64 35.95 5.02
N ALA A 44 -22.32 36.18 6.29
CA ALA A 44 -22.53 35.23 7.37
C ALA A 44 -23.90 35.46 8.01
N GLU A 45 -24.91 34.70 7.57
CA GLU A 45 -26.31 34.86 8.00
C GLU A 45 -26.47 34.74 9.53
N THR A 46 -25.71 33.85 10.15
CA THR A 46 -25.65 33.65 11.62
C THR A 46 -25.08 34.84 12.40
N GLN A 47 -24.52 35.84 11.73
CA GLN A 47 -23.98 37.07 12.34
C GLN A 47 -24.57 38.36 11.77
N GLY A 48 -25.52 38.27 10.82
CA GLY A 48 -26.15 39.45 10.19
C GLY A 48 -25.18 40.38 9.46
N ARG A 49 -24.02 39.90 9.01
CA ARG A 49 -22.93 40.74 8.46
C ARG A 49 -21.99 39.99 7.52
N ARG A 50 -21.13 40.72 6.81
CA ARG A 50 -20.04 40.16 6.00
C ARG A 50 -19.09 39.29 6.84
N CYS A 51 -18.69 38.15 6.29
CA CYS A 51 -17.87 37.17 6.97
C CYS A 51 -16.44 37.68 7.24
N ARG A 52 -16.03 37.62 8.52
CA ARG A 52 -14.72 38.15 8.99
C ARG A 52 -13.56 37.14 8.93
N LEU A 53 -13.79 35.92 8.41
CA LEU A 53 -12.74 34.92 8.22
C LEU A 53 -11.85 35.25 7.00
N PRO A 54 -10.59 34.77 6.95
CA PRO A 54 -9.81 34.80 5.73
C PRO A 54 -10.47 33.96 4.62
N PRO A 55 -10.25 34.27 3.33
CA PRO A 55 -10.69 33.43 2.22
C PRO A 55 -9.98 32.06 2.20
N ALA A 56 -10.36 31.20 1.25
CA ALA A 56 -9.64 29.96 0.98
C ALA A 56 -8.13 30.22 0.67
N GLN A 57 -7.28 29.25 1.01
CA GLN A 57 -5.83 29.34 0.78
C GLN A 57 -5.52 29.55 -0.71
N GLY A 58 -4.68 30.55 -1.03
CA GLY A 58 -4.42 30.98 -2.42
C GLY A 58 -5.52 31.83 -3.06
N GLY A 59 -6.68 32.01 -2.43
CA GLY A 59 -7.76 32.87 -2.91
C GLY A 59 -7.36 34.35 -2.96
N GLN A 60 -6.72 34.86 -1.90
CA GLN A 60 -6.29 36.26 -1.80
C GLN A 60 -5.43 36.76 -2.98
N PRO A 61 -4.27 36.17 -3.31
CA PRO A 61 -3.47 36.66 -4.43
C PRO A 61 -4.24 36.60 -5.76
N ARG A 62 -5.08 35.56 -5.95
CA ARG A 62 -5.92 35.41 -7.15
C ARG A 62 -7.00 36.49 -7.27
N VAL A 63 -7.56 36.95 -6.16
CA VAL A 63 -8.48 38.11 -6.15
C VAL A 63 -7.74 39.36 -6.60
N PHE A 64 -6.62 39.70 -5.96
CA PHE A 64 -5.86 40.91 -6.31
C PHE A 64 -5.32 40.88 -7.75
N GLU A 65 -4.91 39.71 -8.26
CA GLU A 65 -4.51 39.53 -9.68
C GLU A 65 -5.65 39.84 -10.66
N ILE A 66 -6.90 39.44 -10.35
CA ILE A 66 -8.07 39.75 -11.18
C ILE A 66 -8.42 41.23 -11.08
N LEU A 67 -8.43 41.81 -9.87
CA LEU A 67 -8.75 43.22 -9.67
C LEU A 67 -7.73 44.13 -10.35
N GLU A 68 -6.44 43.82 -10.26
CA GLU A 68 -5.37 44.53 -10.99
C GLU A 68 -5.67 44.55 -12.51
N LYS A 69 -6.11 43.43 -13.08
CA LYS A 69 -6.48 43.34 -14.51
C LYS A 69 -7.76 44.12 -14.87
N LEU A 70 -8.66 44.35 -13.90
CA LEU A 70 -9.87 45.17 -14.10
C LEU A 70 -9.60 46.67 -13.96
N ALA A 71 -8.57 47.08 -13.21
CA ALA A 71 -8.20 48.50 -13.03
C ALA A 71 -7.85 49.22 -14.35
N TYR A 72 -7.48 48.49 -15.40
CA TYR A 72 -7.20 49.00 -16.75
C TYR A 72 -8.39 48.91 -17.72
N ARG A 73 -9.59 48.57 -17.24
CA ARG A 73 -10.85 48.55 -18.01
C ARG A 73 -11.82 49.61 -17.47
N THR A 74 -12.70 50.12 -18.33
CA THR A 74 -13.84 50.96 -17.92
C THR A 74 -14.74 50.20 -16.92
N PRO A 75 -15.23 50.82 -15.83
CA PRO A 75 -15.93 50.14 -14.72
C PRO A 75 -17.37 49.65 -15.04
N ASN A 76 -17.59 48.99 -16.17
CA ASN A 76 -18.90 48.48 -16.58
C ASN A 76 -19.17 47.05 -16.06
N PHE A 77 -20.17 46.87 -15.20
CA PHE A 77 -20.49 45.57 -14.58
C PHE A 77 -20.73 44.45 -15.62
N LYS A 78 -21.54 44.68 -16.66
CA LYS A 78 -21.89 43.67 -17.67
C LYS A 78 -20.68 43.20 -18.49
N GLN A 79 -19.69 44.04 -18.72
CA GLN A 79 -18.44 43.67 -19.40
C GLN A 79 -17.44 42.96 -18.47
N MET A 80 -17.60 43.08 -17.15
CA MET A 80 -16.68 42.52 -16.15
C MET A 80 -17.25 41.36 -15.34
N GLU A 81 -18.54 41.04 -15.48
CA GLU A 81 -19.30 40.06 -14.67
C GLU A 81 -18.56 38.72 -14.52
N LYS A 82 -18.02 38.17 -15.61
CA LYS A 82 -17.29 36.89 -15.63
C LYS A 82 -15.94 36.93 -14.91
N GLU A 83 -15.31 38.10 -14.82
CA GLU A 83 -14.07 38.33 -14.07
C GLU A 83 -14.38 38.61 -12.60
N LEU A 84 -15.35 39.48 -12.34
CA LEU A 84 -15.88 39.79 -11.01
C LEU A 84 -16.38 38.52 -10.31
N GLY A 85 -17.07 37.61 -11.01
CA GLY A 85 -17.53 36.33 -10.46
C GLY A 85 -16.39 35.39 -10.06
N LYS A 86 -15.27 35.40 -10.81
CA LYS A 86 -14.06 34.65 -10.42
C LYS A 86 -13.41 35.25 -9.17
N ALA A 87 -13.35 36.58 -9.07
CA ALA A 87 -12.83 37.27 -7.89
C ALA A 87 -13.73 37.04 -6.67
N ALA A 88 -15.05 37.19 -6.82
CA ALA A 88 -16.04 36.92 -5.78
C ALA A 88 -15.91 35.49 -5.23
N HIS A 89 -15.87 34.48 -6.10
CA HIS A 89 -15.69 33.08 -5.73
C HIS A 89 -14.33 32.82 -5.04
N ALA A 90 -13.22 33.35 -5.57
CA ALA A 90 -11.90 33.22 -4.95
C ALA A 90 -11.78 33.96 -3.60
N GLY A 91 -12.62 34.96 -3.37
CA GLY A 91 -12.74 35.69 -2.11
C GLY A 91 -13.71 35.07 -1.09
N LEU A 92 -14.27 33.88 -1.34
CA LEU A 92 -15.05 33.14 -0.34
C LEU A 92 -14.16 32.30 0.60
N CYS A 93 -14.61 32.10 1.84
CA CYS A 93 -13.99 31.18 2.79
C CYS A 93 -14.69 29.80 2.76
N GLY A 94 -13.93 28.75 2.47
CA GLY A 94 -14.46 27.38 2.37
C GLY A 94 -14.97 26.77 3.69
N ARG A 95 -14.74 27.44 4.84
CA ARG A 95 -15.20 26.98 6.16
C ARG A 95 -16.69 27.29 6.44
N TRP A 96 -17.23 28.37 5.88
CA TRP A 96 -18.62 28.80 6.12
C TRP A 96 -19.45 28.94 4.85
N HIS A 97 -18.82 29.13 3.69
CA HIS A 97 -19.50 29.11 2.40
C HIS A 97 -19.14 27.80 1.72
N SER A 98 -19.91 26.76 2.06
CA SER A 98 -19.74 25.43 1.49
C SER A 98 -19.96 25.45 -0.02
N TRP A 99 -19.53 24.40 -0.74
CA TRP A 99 -19.79 24.28 -2.17
C TRP A 99 -21.30 24.32 -2.51
N LYS A 100 -22.17 23.92 -1.57
CA LYS A 100 -23.64 23.95 -1.73
C LYS A 100 -24.21 25.37 -1.67
N ASP A 101 -23.64 26.21 -0.82
CA ASP A 101 -24.10 27.61 -0.62
C ASP A 101 -23.38 28.61 -1.54
N THR A 102 -22.32 28.17 -2.22
CA THR A 102 -21.43 29.00 -3.03
C THR A 102 -22.18 29.83 -4.08
N GLU A 103 -23.21 29.27 -4.73
CA GLU A 103 -23.97 29.99 -5.75
C GLU A 103 -24.86 31.10 -5.16
N ARG A 104 -25.44 30.86 -3.97
CA ARG A 104 -26.25 31.84 -3.22
C ARG A 104 -25.37 32.98 -2.71
N GLN A 105 -24.18 32.65 -2.21
CA GLN A 105 -23.18 33.61 -1.75
C GLN A 105 -22.55 34.41 -2.90
N LEU A 106 -22.30 33.77 -4.05
CA LEU A 106 -21.84 34.45 -5.26
C LEU A 106 -22.88 35.46 -5.76
N ARG A 107 -24.17 35.09 -5.79
CA ARG A 107 -25.27 36.01 -6.15
C ARG A 107 -25.42 37.20 -5.20
N TYR A 108 -25.06 37.05 -3.92
CA TYR A 108 -24.97 38.18 -2.98
C TYR A 108 -23.80 39.11 -3.33
N VAL A 109 -22.57 38.59 -3.42
CA VAL A 109 -21.36 39.41 -3.69
C VAL A 109 -21.45 40.12 -5.05
N MET A 110 -22.01 39.47 -6.07
CA MET A 110 -22.18 40.08 -7.40
C MET A 110 -23.18 41.24 -7.39
N ARG A 111 -24.23 41.20 -6.55
CA ARG A 111 -25.18 42.31 -6.37
C ARG A 111 -24.55 43.51 -5.67
N GLU A 112 -23.72 43.26 -4.67
CA GLU A 112 -22.91 44.31 -4.02
C GLU A 112 -21.98 44.96 -5.04
N PHE A 113 -21.24 44.17 -5.83
CA PHE A 113 -20.35 44.69 -6.88
C PHE A 113 -21.09 45.48 -7.97
N GLU A 114 -22.26 45.01 -8.43
CA GLU A 114 -23.13 45.76 -9.34
C GLU A 114 -23.56 47.10 -8.72
N THR A 115 -23.91 47.10 -7.42
CA THR A 115 -24.32 48.31 -6.69
C THR A 115 -23.19 49.33 -6.58
N TYR A 116 -21.96 48.90 -6.24
CA TYR A 116 -20.80 49.81 -6.17
C TYR A 116 -20.39 50.39 -7.53
N LEU A 117 -20.49 49.62 -8.61
CA LEU A 117 -20.18 50.13 -9.96
C LEU A 117 -21.26 51.09 -10.47
N ASN A 118 -22.53 50.81 -10.21
CA ASN A 118 -23.66 51.71 -10.52
C ASN A 118 -23.67 53.03 -9.71
N LEU A 119 -22.76 53.19 -8.74
CA LEU A 119 -22.50 54.48 -8.07
C LEU A 119 -21.42 55.32 -8.76
N ILE A 120 -20.57 54.73 -9.61
CA ILE A 120 -19.59 55.47 -10.44
C ILE A 120 -20.30 56.08 -11.67
N ASP A 121 -21.14 55.31 -12.34
CA ASP A 121 -21.81 55.71 -13.60
C ASP A 121 -22.92 56.77 -13.43
N LYS A 122 -23.14 57.30 -12.21
CA LYS A 122 -24.11 58.37 -11.94
C LYS A 122 -23.42 59.74 -11.92
N PRO A 123 -23.49 60.55 -13.00
CA PRO A 123 -23.03 61.93 -12.94
C PRO A 123 -23.85 62.70 -11.90
N THR A 124 -23.18 63.52 -11.09
CA THR A 124 -23.79 64.26 -9.96
C THR A 124 -24.71 65.38 -10.47
N GLN A 125 -25.92 65.00 -10.87
CA GLN A 125 -26.92 65.90 -11.42
C GLN A 125 -27.41 66.85 -10.31
N ARG A 126 -26.95 68.11 -10.36
CA ARG A 126 -27.46 69.17 -9.48
C ARG A 126 -28.94 69.43 -9.82
N CYS A 127 -29.75 69.61 -8.78
CA CYS A 127 -31.12 70.09 -8.95
C CYS A 127 -31.11 71.57 -9.38
N GLU A 128 -31.82 71.90 -10.44
CA GLU A 128 -32.29 73.26 -10.71
C GLU A 128 -33.82 73.25 -10.65
N THR A 129 -34.39 74.22 -9.91
CA THR A 129 -35.82 74.30 -9.63
C THR A 129 -36.42 75.47 -10.40
N GLN A 130 -37.50 75.26 -11.18
CA GLN A 130 -38.26 76.33 -11.82
C GLN A 130 -39.78 76.15 -11.65
N VAL A 131 -40.53 77.24 -11.84
CA VAL A 131 -41.92 77.46 -11.41
C VAL A 131 -42.69 78.25 -12.47
N THR A 132 -43.95 77.89 -12.79
CA THR A 132 -44.96 78.80 -13.40
C THR A 132 -46.40 78.23 -13.38
N THR A 133 -47.39 78.98 -13.89
CA THR A 133 -48.84 78.94 -13.51
C THR A 133 -49.86 78.91 -14.70
N PRO A 134 -51.20 78.74 -14.49
CA PRO A 134 -52.22 78.45 -15.55
C PRO A 134 -53.35 79.50 -15.82
N ILE A 135 -54.13 79.37 -16.93
CA ILE A 135 -55.38 80.11 -17.38
C ILE A 135 -55.89 79.53 -18.76
N LYS A 136 -57.10 79.71 -19.37
CA LYS A 136 -58.56 79.79 -19.00
C LYS A 136 -59.47 79.65 -20.30
N GLU A 137 -60.77 80.02 -20.29
CA GLU A 137 -61.87 79.68 -21.26
C GLU A 137 -62.79 80.89 -21.70
N GLU A 138 -63.59 80.82 -22.81
CA GLU A 138 -65.03 81.31 -23.04
C GLU A 138 -65.50 81.81 -24.48
N ASP A 139 -66.66 81.27 -24.97
CA ASP A 139 -67.98 81.79 -25.50
C ASP A 139 -68.33 82.80 -26.68
N ALA A 140 -69.59 82.65 -27.23
CA ALA A 140 -70.62 83.61 -27.82
C ALA A 140 -70.62 84.14 -29.33
N VAL A 141 -71.68 84.84 -29.88
CA VAL A 141 -73.09 84.40 -30.29
C VAL A 141 -73.94 85.39 -31.21
N GLU A 142 -74.82 84.87 -32.12
CA GLU A 142 -76.10 85.32 -32.82
C GLU A 142 -76.45 86.61 -33.71
N ALA A 143 -77.26 86.35 -34.80
CA ALA A 143 -78.56 86.92 -35.33
C ALA A 143 -78.84 88.28 -36.14
N PRO A 144 -79.95 88.40 -36.97
CA PRO A 144 -80.22 89.49 -37.98
C PRO A 144 -81.69 90.10 -38.15
N THR A 145 -81.92 91.12 -39.04
CA THR A 145 -83.24 91.75 -39.45
C THR A 145 -83.24 92.47 -40.86
N LYS A 146 -84.26 93.25 -41.36
CA LYS A 146 -85.63 92.91 -41.92
C LYS A 146 -86.35 94.13 -42.68
N ILE A 147 -87.47 93.89 -43.43
CA ILE A 147 -88.64 94.81 -43.79
C ILE A 147 -88.75 95.59 -45.16
N VAL A 148 -89.98 96.06 -45.51
CA VAL A 148 -90.57 96.46 -46.83
C VAL A 148 -91.54 97.69 -46.70
N ASN A 149 -91.91 98.36 -47.81
CA ASN A 149 -93.05 99.32 -47.94
C ASN A 149 -93.49 99.45 -49.44
N ASN A 150 -94.62 100.02 -49.92
CA ASN A 150 -95.87 100.61 -49.38
C ASN A 150 -97.04 100.47 -50.42
N VAL A 151 -98.28 100.93 -50.14
CA VAL A 151 -99.50 100.80 -51.01
C VAL A 151 -100.42 102.03 -50.94
N GLU A 152 -100.86 102.63 -52.08
CA GLU A 152 -102.08 103.50 -52.08
C GLU A 152 -102.80 103.83 -53.42
N ALA A 153 -102.42 103.28 -54.58
CA ALA A 153 -103.14 103.51 -55.87
C ALA A 153 -104.50 102.77 -55.99
N THR A 154 -105.10 102.41 -54.85
CA THR A 154 -105.91 101.19 -54.72
C THR A 154 -107.39 101.39 -55.04
N VAL A 155 -107.99 102.48 -54.55
CA VAL A 155 -109.43 102.52 -54.24
C VAL A 155 -110.34 102.58 -55.47
N ARG A 156 -109.90 103.14 -56.61
CA ARG A 156 -110.72 103.18 -57.84
C ARG A 156 -110.52 101.98 -58.78
N ASN A 157 -109.41 101.25 -58.66
CA ASN A 157 -109.28 99.94 -59.31
C ASN A 157 -110.22 98.90 -58.68
N LEU A 158 -110.45 99.00 -57.35
CA LEU A 158 -111.14 97.97 -56.54
C LEU A 158 -112.41 97.36 -57.15
N LYS A 159 -113.25 98.13 -57.86
CA LYS A 159 -114.51 97.61 -58.41
C LYS A 159 -114.33 96.83 -59.71
N GLN A 160 -113.49 97.29 -60.64
CA GLN A 160 -113.17 96.51 -61.85
C GLN A 160 -112.24 95.34 -61.52
N THR A 161 -111.33 95.52 -60.55
CA THR A 161 -110.59 94.39 -59.99
C THR A 161 -111.48 93.45 -59.20
N LYS A 162 -112.63 93.83 -58.64
CA LYS A 162 -113.51 92.88 -57.91
C LYS A 162 -113.99 91.77 -58.84
N ASP A 163 -114.53 92.12 -60.00
CA ASP A 163 -115.13 91.11 -60.88
C ASP A 163 -114.03 90.31 -61.62
N MET A 164 -112.88 90.94 -61.91
CA MET A 164 -111.65 90.21 -62.27
C MET A 164 -111.12 89.33 -61.14
N LEU A 165 -111.23 89.74 -59.87
CA LEU A 165 -110.80 88.98 -58.69
C LEU A 165 -111.75 87.83 -58.43
N GLU A 166 -113.05 87.94 -58.68
CA GLU A 166 -113.98 86.80 -58.54
C GLU A 166 -113.71 85.76 -59.64
N ALA A 167 -113.49 86.19 -60.88
CA ALA A 167 -113.05 85.28 -61.96
C ALA A 167 -111.66 84.68 -61.69
N ALA A 168 -110.71 85.49 -61.21
CA ALA A 168 -109.36 85.03 -60.86
C ALA A 168 -109.34 84.20 -59.58
N LEU A 169 -110.26 84.40 -58.64
CA LEU A 169 -110.46 83.60 -57.43
C LEU A 169 -111.05 82.25 -57.79
N GLN A 170 -112.05 82.18 -58.69
CA GLN A 170 -112.56 80.89 -59.18
C GLN A 170 -111.46 80.11 -59.92
N LYS A 171 -110.64 80.81 -60.72
CA LYS A 171 -109.45 80.22 -61.36
C LYS A 171 -108.39 79.80 -60.35
N ALA A 172 -108.08 80.62 -59.35
CA ALA A 172 -107.12 80.33 -58.29
C ALA A 172 -107.60 79.20 -57.37
N ILE A 173 -108.91 79.07 -57.11
CA ILE A 173 -109.52 77.92 -56.42
C ILE A 173 -109.32 76.66 -57.25
N SER A 174 -109.55 76.69 -58.57
CA SER A 174 -109.27 75.52 -59.43
C SER A 174 -107.77 75.17 -59.52
N GLN A 175 -106.88 76.17 -59.48
CA GLN A 175 -105.43 75.97 -59.52
C GLN A 175 -104.88 75.52 -58.17
N THR A 176 -105.37 76.06 -57.05
CA THR A 176 -105.00 75.61 -55.70
C THR A 176 -105.61 74.26 -55.36
N ALA A 177 -106.79 73.90 -55.90
CA ALA A 177 -107.29 72.52 -55.84
C ALA A 177 -106.32 71.55 -56.54
N LYS A 178 -105.93 71.82 -57.80
CA LYS A 178 -104.96 70.99 -58.53
C LYS A 178 -103.57 70.98 -57.91
N GLN A 179 -103.10 72.09 -57.37
CA GLN A 179 -101.85 72.14 -56.60
C GLN A 179 -101.96 71.34 -55.31
N LYS A 180 -103.11 71.36 -54.62
CA LYS A 180 -103.37 70.57 -53.41
C LYS A 180 -103.44 69.08 -53.72
N GLU A 181 -104.04 68.67 -54.83
CA GLU A 181 -104.03 67.29 -55.34
C GLU A 181 -102.61 66.82 -55.70
N ASN A 182 -101.83 67.65 -56.40
CA ASN A 182 -100.43 67.35 -56.68
C ASN A 182 -99.60 67.28 -55.39
N PHE A 183 -99.84 68.15 -54.43
CA PHE A 183 -99.13 68.19 -53.14
C PHE A 183 -99.52 67.03 -52.22
N THR A 184 -100.77 66.57 -52.23
CA THR A 184 -101.16 65.33 -51.53
C THR A 184 -100.62 64.10 -52.23
N CYS A 185 -100.54 64.08 -53.57
CA CYS A 185 -99.87 63.01 -54.31
C CYS A 185 -98.36 62.95 -53.99
N GLU A 186 -97.68 64.10 -53.92
CA GLU A 186 -96.28 64.16 -53.48
C GLU A 186 -96.10 63.79 -52.02
N LEU A 187 -96.97 64.25 -51.11
CA LEU A 187 -96.95 63.84 -49.70
C LEU A 187 -97.13 62.34 -49.56
N HIS A 188 -98.06 61.73 -50.30
CA HIS A 188 -98.28 60.29 -50.26
C HIS A 188 -97.06 59.52 -50.80
N LYS A 189 -96.45 59.97 -51.91
CA LYS A 189 -95.18 59.40 -52.40
C LYS A 189 -94.03 59.56 -51.41
N LYS A 190 -93.94 60.70 -50.73
CA LYS A 190 -92.91 60.97 -49.70
C LYS A 190 -93.13 60.10 -48.46
N ASP A 191 -94.36 59.94 -48.00
CA ASP A 191 -94.76 59.02 -46.92
C ASP A 191 -94.50 57.54 -47.28
N GLU A 192 -94.80 57.13 -48.52
CA GLU A 192 -94.50 55.78 -49.02
C GLU A 192 -92.98 55.53 -49.11
N MET A 193 -92.20 56.51 -49.57
CA MET A 193 -90.73 56.44 -49.55
C MET A 193 -90.18 56.42 -48.12
N LEU A 194 -90.75 57.20 -47.19
CA LEU A 194 -90.32 57.21 -45.79
C LEU A 194 -90.61 55.86 -45.12
N LYS A 195 -91.77 55.25 -45.38
CA LYS A 195 -92.11 53.89 -44.93
C LYS A 195 -91.15 52.84 -45.49
N LYS A 196 -90.80 52.93 -46.78
CA LYS A 196 -89.78 52.07 -47.42
C LYS A 196 -88.39 52.28 -46.81
N GLN A 197 -88.00 53.52 -46.50
CA GLN A 197 -86.74 53.82 -45.83
C GLN A 197 -86.70 53.23 -44.41
N VAL A 198 -87.72 53.47 -43.59
CA VAL A 198 -87.81 52.94 -42.21
C VAL A 198 -87.83 51.41 -42.21
N GLN A 199 -88.52 50.77 -43.16
CA GLN A 199 -88.48 49.32 -43.34
C GLN A 199 -87.06 48.83 -43.67
N LEU A 200 -86.38 49.46 -44.64
CA LEU A 200 -85.04 49.07 -45.08
C LEU A 200 -83.96 49.33 -44.01
N GLU A 201 -84.10 50.40 -43.22
CA GLU A 201 -83.29 50.65 -42.02
C GLU A 201 -83.54 49.60 -40.93
N GLY A 202 -84.79 49.17 -40.74
CA GLY A 202 -85.16 48.07 -39.84
C GLY A 202 -84.58 46.73 -40.27
N GLU A 203 -84.63 46.40 -41.56
CA GLU A 203 -84.00 45.21 -42.14
C GLU A 203 -82.47 45.26 -42.00
N LEU A 204 -81.84 46.42 -42.24
CA LEU A 204 -80.41 46.62 -42.02
C LEU A 204 -80.02 46.47 -40.54
N MET A 205 -80.85 46.95 -39.61
CA MET A 205 -80.65 46.79 -38.17
C MET A 205 -80.75 45.31 -37.76
N GLN A 206 -81.73 44.57 -38.28
CA GLN A 206 -81.83 43.12 -38.05
C GLN A 206 -80.63 42.37 -38.61
N GLN A 207 -80.14 42.73 -39.80
CA GLN A 207 -78.91 42.14 -40.37
C GLN A 207 -77.69 42.42 -39.48
N ARG A 208 -77.51 43.66 -38.98
CA ARG A 208 -76.44 43.98 -38.02
C ARG A 208 -76.53 43.13 -36.75
N LEU A 209 -77.73 43.00 -36.17
CA LEU A 209 -77.97 42.16 -34.98
C LEU A 209 -77.83 40.65 -35.24
N ALA A 210 -77.93 40.19 -36.49
CA ALA A 210 -77.62 38.82 -36.88
C ALA A 210 -76.12 38.59 -37.10
N ILE A 211 -75.40 39.59 -37.63
CA ILE A 211 -73.95 39.58 -37.77
C ILE A 211 -73.27 39.59 -36.40
N GLU A 212 -73.71 40.45 -35.47
CA GLU A 212 -73.10 40.53 -34.14
C GLU A 212 -73.27 39.23 -33.34
N ARG A 213 -74.49 38.66 -33.33
CA ARG A 213 -74.72 37.33 -32.71
C ARG A 213 -73.84 36.24 -33.31
N ARG A 214 -73.61 36.23 -34.62
CA ARG A 214 -72.67 35.28 -35.26
C ARG A 214 -71.21 35.51 -34.83
N LYS A 215 -70.79 36.75 -34.56
CA LYS A 215 -69.47 37.02 -33.98
C LYS A 215 -69.37 36.49 -32.55
N ASP A 216 -70.40 36.71 -31.73
CA ASP A 216 -70.44 36.21 -30.35
C ASP A 216 -70.45 34.68 -30.29
N GLU A 217 -71.22 34.02 -31.16
CA GLU A 217 -71.23 32.57 -31.37
C GLU A 217 -69.85 32.05 -31.82
N GLN A 218 -69.19 32.73 -32.77
CA GLN A 218 -67.83 32.38 -33.19
C GLN A 218 -66.79 32.59 -32.09
N HIS A 219 -66.88 33.68 -31.34
CA HIS A 219 -65.94 34.01 -30.26
C HIS A 219 -66.08 33.05 -29.07
N THR A 220 -67.32 32.72 -28.67
CA THR A 220 -67.58 31.70 -27.65
C THR A 220 -67.13 30.30 -28.09
N ALA A 221 -67.38 29.91 -29.35
CA ALA A 221 -66.86 28.67 -29.91
C ALA A 221 -65.32 28.63 -29.95
N GLN A 222 -64.65 29.73 -30.30
CA GLN A 222 -63.19 29.86 -30.25
C GLN A 222 -62.65 29.76 -28.81
N LEU A 223 -63.29 30.41 -27.84
CA LEU A 223 -62.92 30.32 -26.43
C LEU A 223 -63.05 28.88 -25.90
N ASP A 224 -64.12 28.16 -26.25
CA ASP A 224 -64.31 26.78 -25.81
C ASP A 224 -63.40 25.79 -26.55
N ALA A 225 -63.05 26.05 -27.81
CA ALA A 225 -61.99 25.32 -28.51
C ALA A 225 -60.62 25.55 -27.84
N ALA A 226 -60.29 26.80 -27.46
CA ALA A 226 -59.06 27.14 -26.77
C ALA A 226 -58.97 26.53 -25.36
N LYS A 227 -60.09 26.49 -24.61
CA LYS A 227 -60.17 25.76 -23.31
C LYS A 227 -59.90 24.26 -23.50
N LYS A 228 -60.52 23.63 -24.51
CA LYS A 228 -60.32 22.20 -24.82
C LYS A 228 -58.88 21.91 -25.25
N ALA A 229 -58.26 22.79 -26.04
CA ALA A 229 -56.86 22.69 -26.42
C ALA A 229 -55.93 22.74 -25.19
N ARG A 230 -56.09 23.76 -24.33
CA ARG A 230 -55.30 23.87 -23.08
C ARG A 230 -55.48 22.67 -22.15
N GLN A 231 -56.70 22.13 -22.02
CA GLN A 231 -56.94 20.90 -21.24
C GLN A 231 -56.30 19.66 -21.87
N ALA A 232 -56.16 19.60 -23.21
CA ALA A 232 -55.44 18.52 -23.88
C ALA A 232 -53.92 18.66 -23.68
N GLU A 233 -53.37 19.87 -23.79
CA GLU A 233 -51.96 20.19 -23.51
C GLU A 233 -51.60 19.88 -22.05
N GLU A 234 -52.44 20.26 -21.08
CA GLU A 234 -52.25 19.97 -19.67
C GLU A 234 -52.26 18.46 -19.38
N ARG A 235 -53.19 17.71 -19.99
CA ARG A 235 -53.20 16.23 -19.90
C ARG A 235 -51.95 15.60 -20.52
N GLN A 236 -51.46 16.12 -21.65
CA GLN A 236 -50.20 15.66 -22.26
C GLN A 236 -49.00 15.97 -21.36
N ARG A 237 -48.94 17.17 -20.77
CA ARG A 237 -47.90 17.56 -19.81
C ARG A 237 -47.90 16.65 -18.59
N LEU A 238 -49.03 16.42 -17.94
CA LEU A 238 -49.14 15.51 -16.79
C LEU A 238 -48.75 14.07 -17.15
N ALA A 239 -49.09 13.60 -18.36
CA ALA A 239 -48.66 12.28 -18.85
C ALA A 239 -47.14 12.21 -19.13
N LEU A 240 -46.49 13.31 -19.51
CA LEU A 240 -45.04 13.40 -19.65
C LEU A 240 -44.33 13.49 -18.29
N GLU A 241 -44.87 14.27 -17.35
CA GLU A 241 -44.35 14.37 -15.98
C GLU A 241 -44.45 13.02 -15.25
N SER A 242 -45.56 12.29 -15.40
CA SER A 242 -45.73 10.93 -14.89
C SER A 242 -44.72 9.93 -15.49
N LYS A 243 -44.46 10.00 -16.81
CA LYS A 243 -43.43 9.18 -17.47
C LYS A 243 -42.03 9.54 -16.98
N LEU A 244 -41.72 10.82 -16.79
CA LEU A 244 -40.43 11.27 -16.28
C LEU A 244 -40.20 10.80 -14.84
N GLN A 245 -41.21 10.87 -13.98
CA GLN A 245 -41.14 10.31 -12.61
C GLN A 245 -40.89 8.80 -12.64
N SER A 246 -41.64 8.04 -13.45
CA SER A 246 -41.45 6.60 -13.62
C SER A 246 -40.04 6.23 -14.10
N GLN A 247 -39.46 7.05 -14.99
CA GLN A 247 -38.07 6.90 -15.41
C GLN A 247 -37.08 7.21 -14.27
N GLN A 248 -37.28 8.28 -13.51
CA GLN A 248 -36.45 8.60 -12.34
C GLN A 248 -36.50 7.51 -11.26
N ASP A 249 -37.69 6.96 -10.98
CA ASP A 249 -37.88 5.86 -10.03
C ASP A 249 -37.16 4.58 -10.52
N SER A 250 -37.19 4.31 -11.83
CA SER A 250 -36.46 3.18 -12.42
C SER A 250 -34.94 3.36 -12.33
N LEU A 251 -34.42 4.57 -12.56
CA LEU A 251 -33.01 4.91 -12.40
C LEU A 251 -32.58 4.79 -10.93
N ALA A 252 -33.41 5.25 -9.99
CA ALA A 252 -33.19 5.09 -8.55
C ALA A 252 -33.29 3.63 -8.07
N LYS A 253 -33.96 2.75 -8.81
CA LYS A 253 -33.92 1.29 -8.59
C LYS A 253 -32.61 0.69 -9.13
N VAL A 254 -32.21 1.02 -10.36
CA VAL A 254 -30.94 0.57 -10.96
C VAL A 254 -29.73 1.02 -10.14
N GLN A 255 -29.73 2.26 -9.66
CA GLN A 255 -28.66 2.79 -8.80
C GLN A 255 -28.53 1.97 -7.50
N ARG A 256 -29.64 1.64 -6.83
CA ARG A 256 -29.61 0.78 -5.64
C ARG A 256 -29.06 -0.61 -5.92
N CYS A 257 -29.44 -1.23 -7.05
CA CYS A 257 -28.86 -2.51 -7.47
C CYS A 257 -27.34 -2.39 -7.73
N LEU A 258 -26.90 -1.32 -8.40
CA LEU A 258 -25.48 -1.05 -8.67
C LEU A 258 -24.67 -0.84 -7.38
N ASP A 259 -25.24 -0.19 -6.37
CA ASP A 259 -24.57 0.01 -5.08
C ASP A 259 -24.56 -1.28 -4.23
N THR A 260 -25.61 -2.11 -4.29
CA THR A 260 -25.59 -3.48 -3.73
C THR A 260 -24.51 -4.34 -4.37
N GLU A 261 -24.33 -4.27 -5.70
CA GLU A 261 -23.26 -5.01 -6.38
C GLU A 261 -21.85 -4.51 -6.01
N LYS A 262 -21.67 -3.20 -5.74
CA LYS A 262 -20.41 -2.68 -5.19
C LYS A 262 -20.14 -3.25 -3.79
N GLU A 263 -21.14 -3.31 -2.92
CA GLU A 263 -20.97 -3.94 -1.60
C GLU A 263 -20.64 -5.43 -1.71
N ASN A 264 -21.31 -6.17 -2.60
CA ASN A 264 -21.03 -7.59 -2.85
C ASN A 264 -19.61 -7.79 -3.37
N SER A 265 -19.15 -6.94 -4.29
CA SER A 265 -17.78 -6.94 -4.81
C SER A 265 -16.75 -6.62 -3.72
N GLN A 266 -17.04 -5.66 -2.83
CA GLN A 266 -16.17 -5.33 -1.69
C GLN A 266 -16.09 -6.46 -0.66
N LYS A 267 -17.20 -7.13 -0.35
CA LYS A 267 -17.24 -8.33 0.50
C LYS A 267 -16.39 -9.45 -0.12
N LEU A 268 -16.58 -9.74 -1.41
CA LEU A 268 -15.77 -10.74 -2.13
C LEU A 268 -14.27 -10.40 -2.15
N GLN A 269 -13.88 -9.13 -2.28
CA GLN A 269 -12.48 -8.69 -2.17
C GLN A 269 -11.92 -8.81 -0.75
N HIS A 270 -12.73 -8.61 0.28
CA HIS A 270 -12.35 -8.84 1.67
C HIS A 270 -12.11 -10.33 1.92
N ASP A 271 -13.06 -11.17 1.52
CA ASP A 271 -13.02 -12.61 1.77
C ASP A 271 -11.88 -13.29 1.00
N LEU A 272 -11.58 -12.82 -0.22
CA LEU A 272 -10.39 -13.24 -0.98
C LEU A 272 -9.08 -12.90 -0.25
N LYS A 273 -8.98 -11.71 0.36
CA LYS A 273 -7.81 -11.32 1.18
C LYS A 273 -7.71 -12.17 2.45
N GLN A 274 -8.84 -12.51 3.07
CA GLN A 274 -8.87 -13.41 4.23
C GLN A 274 -8.43 -14.83 3.87
N GLN A 275 -8.81 -15.33 2.69
CA GLN A 275 -8.28 -16.61 2.17
C GLN A 275 -6.79 -16.52 1.83
N GLN A 276 -6.30 -15.38 1.33
CA GLN A 276 -4.86 -15.19 1.08
C GLN A 276 -4.05 -15.27 2.38
N THR A 277 -4.44 -14.55 3.45
CA THR A 277 -3.72 -14.61 4.73
C THR A 277 -3.85 -15.96 5.44
N GLN A 278 -4.96 -16.68 5.26
CA GLN A 278 -5.09 -18.08 5.71
C GLN A 278 -4.12 -19.01 4.97
N ASN A 279 -3.99 -18.87 3.66
CA ASN A 279 -3.04 -19.66 2.87
C ASN A 279 -1.58 -19.34 3.22
N GLU A 280 -1.24 -18.06 3.47
CA GLU A 280 0.08 -17.65 3.95
C GLU A 280 0.42 -18.27 5.32
N SER A 281 -0.54 -18.30 6.25
CA SER A 281 -0.36 -18.98 7.55
C SER A 281 -0.12 -20.49 7.38
N LEU A 282 -0.90 -21.15 6.51
CA LEU A 282 -0.74 -22.58 6.24
C LEU A 282 0.60 -22.91 5.56
N GLN A 283 1.11 -22.02 4.71
CA GLN A 283 2.46 -22.16 4.11
C GLN A 283 3.56 -22.00 5.15
N GLU A 284 3.42 -21.06 6.09
CA GLU A 284 4.37 -20.87 7.20
C GLU A 284 4.37 -22.06 8.17
N ASP A 285 3.20 -22.61 8.52
CA ASP A 285 3.12 -23.80 9.38
C ASP A 285 3.65 -25.07 8.67
N LEU A 286 3.45 -25.20 7.35
CA LEU A 286 4.08 -26.24 6.53
C LEU A 286 5.61 -26.10 6.48
N ARG A 287 6.12 -24.87 6.39
CA ARG A 287 7.56 -24.56 6.45
C ARG A 287 8.14 -24.97 7.80
N ARG A 288 7.53 -24.54 8.91
CA ARG A 288 7.93 -24.93 10.28
C ARG A 288 7.90 -26.44 10.51
N THR A 289 6.88 -27.13 10.02
CA THR A 289 6.77 -28.59 10.08
C THR A 289 7.91 -29.26 9.30
N THR A 290 8.32 -28.68 8.17
CA THR A 290 9.46 -29.15 7.37
C THR A 290 10.80 -28.90 8.06
N GLU A 291 10.97 -27.73 8.67
CA GLU A 291 12.15 -27.37 9.48
C GLU A 291 12.29 -28.32 10.70
N GLN A 292 11.22 -28.55 11.47
CA GLN A 292 11.19 -29.52 12.57
C GLN A 292 11.50 -30.96 12.12
N LYS A 293 10.96 -31.39 10.98
CA LYS A 293 11.27 -32.70 10.39
C LYS A 293 12.76 -32.83 10.04
N ASN A 294 13.38 -31.77 9.53
CA ASN A 294 14.80 -31.74 9.21
C ASN A 294 15.66 -31.71 10.48
N GLU A 295 15.27 -30.99 11.53
CA GLU A 295 15.92 -31.08 12.85
C GLU A 295 15.87 -32.50 13.42
N LEU A 296 14.70 -33.14 13.41
CA LEU A 296 14.56 -34.52 13.91
C LEU A 296 15.43 -35.50 13.12
N ARG A 297 15.53 -35.32 11.79
CA ARG A 297 16.44 -36.10 10.94
C ARG A 297 17.90 -35.93 11.37
N GLN A 298 18.36 -34.69 11.57
CA GLN A 298 19.72 -34.41 12.03
C GLN A 298 19.98 -34.92 13.45
N ARG A 299 18.99 -34.91 14.36
CA ARG A 299 19.12 -35.51 15.70
C ARG A 299 19.31 -37.02 15.59
N PHE A 300 18.49 -37.70 14.79
CA PHE A 300 18.59 -39.13 14.53
C PHE A 300 19.95 -39.51 13.90
N GLU A 301 20.43 -38.74 12.92
CA GLU A 301 21.76 -38.92 12.30
C GLU A 301 22.89 -38.77 13.34
N ARG A 302 22.83 -37.77 14.22
CA ARG A 302 23.79 -37.59 15.33
C ARG A 302 23.72 -38.70 16.38
N GLU A 303 22.52 -39.20 16.69
CA GLU A 303 22.32 -40.33 17.60
C GLU A 303 22.86 -41.63 16.98
N GLN A 304 22.70 -41.82 15.67
CA GLN A 304 23.29 -42.94 14.93
C GLN A 304 24.83 -42.87 14.90
N GLU A 305 25.41 -41.68 14.66
CA GLU A 305 26.87 -41.48 14.80
C GLU A 305 27.36 -41.76 16.23
N SER A 306 26.65 -41.29 17.25
CA SER A 306 27.00 -41.52 18.65
C SER A 306 26.93 -43.01 19.01
N SER A 307 25.90 -43.70 18.54
CA SER A 307 25.76 -45.16 18.67
C SER A 307 26.92 -45.90 18.00
N GLN A 308 27.30 -45.51 16.78
CA GLN A 308 28.45 -46.10 16.09
C GLN A 308 29.76 -45.89 16.89
N ARG A 309 30.03 -44.66 17.36
CA ARG A 309 31.22 -44.36 18.17
C ARG A 309 31.29 -45.17 19.47
N THR A 310 30.14 -45.44 20.12
CA THR A 310 30.12 -46.31 21.31
C THR A 310 30.32 -47.78 20.97
N GLN A 311 29.82 -48.27 19.83
CA GLN A 311 30.13 -49.62 19.32
C GLN A 311 31.62 -49.76 18.96
N ASP A 312 32.21 -48.79 18.27
CA ASP A 312 33.63 -48.77 17.91
C ASP A 312 34.53 -48.77 19.16
N THR A 313 34.16 -47.97 20.17
CA THR A 313 34.86 -47.91 21.47
C THR A 313 34.76 -49.25 22.21
N LEU A 314 33.58 -49.89 22.20
CA LEU A 314 33.39 -51.21 22.81
C LEU A 314 34.20 -52.29 22.07
N ALA A 315 34.24 -52.27 20.73
CA ALA A 315 35.06 -53.16 19.93
C ALA A 315 36.56 -52.96 20.21
N GLN A 316 37.01 -51.72 20.37
CA GLN A 316 38.39 -51.40 20.76
C GLN A 316 38.73 -51.96 22.16
N GLN A 317 37.83 -51.81 23.14
CA GLN A 317 38.01 -52.38 24.47
C GLN A 317 38.03 -53.92 24.45
N GLN A 318 37.17 -54.55 23.64
CA GLN A 318 37.18 -56.01 23.45
C GLN A 318 38.51 -56.49 22.82
N ALA A 319 39.03 -55.77 21.82
CA ALA A 319 40.32 -56.07 21.21
C ALA A 319 41.49 -55.89 22.20
N GLN A 320 41.48 -54.85 23.03
CA GLN A 320 42.45 -54.65 24.11
C GLN A 320 42.39 -55.78 25.15
N HIS A 321 41.19 -56.17 25.61
CA HIS A 321 41.01 -57.29 26.53
C HIS A 321 41.46 -58.63 25.92
N GLN A 322 41.24 -58.85 24.62
CA GLN A 322 41.71 -60.07 23.96
C GLN A 322 43.24 -60.09 23.81
N SER A 323 43.86 -58.96 23.42
CA SER A 323 45.32 -58.80 23.40
C SER A 323 45.94 -59.07 24.78
N PHE A 324 45.37 -58.51 25.85
CA PHE A 324 45.81 -58.76 27.23
C PHE A 324 45.65 -60.24 27.64
N ARG A 325 44.54 -60.90 27.26
CA ARG A 325 44.36 -62.35 27.48
C ARG A 325 45.41 -63.18 26.76
N ASP A 326 45.81 -62.79 25.55
CA ASP A 326 46.85 -63.49 24.78
C ASP A 326 48.27 -63.21 25.30
N ALA A 327 48.54 -62.01 25.83
CA ALA A 327 49.76 -61.73 26.61
C ALA A 327 49.85 -62.63 27.85
N LEU A 328 48.79 -62.70 28.67
CA LEU A 328 48.73 -63.60 29.84
C LEU A 328 48.88 -65.09 29.46
N ARG A 329 48.38 -65.51 28.28
CA ARG A 329 48.61 -66.86 27.74
C ARG A 329 50.08 -67.09 27.37
N GLN A 330 50.77 -66.08 26.84
CA GLN A 330 52.20 -66.16 26.53
C GLN A 330 53.06 -66.18 27.81
N GLU A 331 52.77 -65.33 28.79
CA GLU A 331 53.45 -65.34 30.09
C GLU A 331 53.29 -66.69 30.80
N ARG A 332 52.07 -67.27 30.82
CA ARG A 332 51.85 -68.61 31.38
C ARG A 332 52.67 -69.68 30.66
N LYS A 333 52.81 -69.62 29.33
CA LYS A 333 53.69 -70.54 28.58
C LYS A 333 55.17 -70.35 28.94
N ALA A 334 55.62 -69.10 29.11
CA ALA A 334 56.98 -68.80 29.54
C ALA A 334 57.27 -69.29 30.97
N LEU A 335 56.34 -69.11 31.91
CA LEU A 335 56.44 -69.62 33.28
C LEU A 335 56.46 -71.15 33.34
N VAL A 336 55.64 -71.84 32.52
CA VAL A 336 55.70 -73.30 32.39
C VAL A 336 57.08 -73.74 31.88
N LYS A 337 57.58 -73.11 30.80
CA LYS A 337 58.92 -73.42 30.27
C LYS A 337 60.02 -73.19 31.31
N LEU A 338 60.02 -72.05 32.00
CA LEU A 338 60.98 -71.76 33.08
C LEU A 338 60.90 -72.79 34.21
N THR A 339 59.70 -73.29 34.52
CA THR A 339 59.50 -74.36 35.52
C THR A 339 60.05 -75.71 35.04
N GLU A 340 59.97 -76.01 33.74
CA GLU A 340 60.57 -77.22 33.14
C GLU A 340 62.10 -77.12 33.06
N ASP A 341 62.64 -75.98 32.64
CA ASP A 341 64.08 -75.75 32.56
C ASP A 341 64.71 -75.76 33.97
N HIS A 342 64.04 -75.21 34.99
CA HIS A 342 64.48 -75.31 36.39
C HIS A 342 64.36 -76.74 36.98
N LYS A 343 63.44 -77.58 36.49
CA LYS A 343 63.42 -79.02 36.82
C LYS A 343 64.63 -79.73 36.23
N ARG A 344 64.94 -79.49 34.95
CA ARG A 344 66.13 -80.04 34.27
C ARG A 344 67.42 -79.59 34.97
N GLU A 345 67.52 -78.33 35.37
CA GLU A 345 68.64 -77.80 36.14
C GLU A 345 68.80 -78.53 37.48
N LYS A 346 67.70 -78.79 38.21
CA LYS A 346 67.71 -79.59 39.45
C LYS A 346 68.09 -81.06 39.22
N GLU A 347 67.67 -81.65 38.12
CA GLU A 347 68.04 -83.02 37.73
C GLU A 347 69.52 -83.12 37.35
N ASN A 348 70.05 -82.14 36.59
CA ASN A 348 71.47 -82.02 36.29
C ASN A 348 72.30 -81.82 37.56
N ALA A 349 71.95 -80.86 38.41
CA ALA A 349 72.64 -80.60 39.68
C ALA A 349 72.55 -81.78 40.67
N ARG A 350 71.50 -82.62 40.56
CA ARG A 350 71.42 -83.91 41.26
C ARG A 350 72.41 -84.90 40.67
N GLY A 351 72.47 -85.05 39.35
CA GLY A 351 73.44 -85.90 38.65
C GLY A 351 74.88 -85.53 38.96
N GLU A 352 75.20 -84.23 39.01
CA GLU A 352 76.50 -83.70 39.44
C GLU A 352 76.84 -84.07 40.89
N ARG A 353 75.87 -83.96 41.82
CA ARG A 353 76.06 -84.38 43.22
C ARG A 353 76.29 -85.89 43.32
N GLU A 354 75.55 -86.71 42.57
CA GLU A 354 75.74 -88.16 42.53
C GLU A 354 77.10 -88.53 41.89
N ALA A 355 77.56 -87.80 40.87
CA ALA A 355 78.88 -87.97 40.29
C ALA A 355 80.01 -87.55 41.25
N LEU A 356 79.88 -86.41 41.93
CA LEU A 356 80.83 -85.96 42.96
C LEU A 356 80.88 -86.92 44.15
N GLN A 357 79.76 -87.54 44.53
CA GLN A 357 79.71 -88.55 45.57
C GLN A 357 80.45 -89.83 45.13
N ARG A 358 80.24 -90.31 43.90
CA ARG A 358 81.02 -91.43 43.33
C ARG A 358 82.53 -91.11 43.25
N LEU A 359 82.91 -89.87 42.94
CA LEU A 359 84.31 -89.44 42.93
C LEU A 359 84.93 -89.40 44.34
N LYS A 360 84.16 -89.08 45.40
CA LYS A 360 84.61 -89.26 46.78
C LYS A 360 84.81 -90.73 47.12
N GLU A 361 83.83 -91.58 46.84
CA GLU A 361 83.92 -93.03 47.09
C GLU A 361 85.09 -93.68 46.35
N LEU A 362 85.38 -93.26 45.11
CA LEU A 362 86.57 -93.70 44.37
C LEU A 362 87.86 -93.23 45.06
N ARG A 363 87.96 -91.95 45.45
CA ARG A 363 89.12 -91.42 46.17
C ARG A 363 89.33 -92.10 47.54
N GLU A 364 88.25 -92.43 48.25
CA GLU A 364 88.30 -93.16 49.51
C GLU A 364 88.78 -94.61 49.30
N ARG A 365 88.38 -95.27 48.21
CA ARG A 365 88.92 -96.59 47.82
C ARG A 365 90.40 -96.50 47.41
N GLU A 366 90.79 -95.48 46.66
CA GLU A 366 92.20 -95.22 46.32
C GLU A 366 93.06 -94.97 47.57
N GLN A 367 92.54 -94.23 48.55
CA GLN A 367 93.19 -94.05 49.85
C GLN A 367 93.26 -95.35 50.65
N GLN A 368 92.20 -96.16 50.66
CA GLN A 368 92.22 -97.48 51.31
C GLN A 368 93.22 -98.43 50.65
N GLU A 369 93.31 -98.47 49.33
CA GLU A 369 94.33 -99.25 48.60
C GLU A 369 95.74 -98.70 48.84
N TYR A 370 95.93 -97.38 48.86
CA TYR A 370 97.20 -96.77 49.25
C TYR A 370 97.60 -97.16 50.68
N HIS A 371 96.66 -97.17 51.64
CA HIS A 371 96.91 -97.61 53.00
C HIS A 371 97.19 -99.13 53.09
N ARG A 372 96.53 -99.97 52.28
CA ARG A 372 96.82 -101.42 52.16
C ARG A 372 98.21 -101.66 51.57
N LEU A 373 98.55 -101.01 50.47
CA LEU A 373 99.86 -101.07 49.82
C LEU A 373 100.97 -100.57 50.75
N LYS A 374 100.72 -99.48 51.49
CA LYS A 374 101.64 -98.99 52.52
C LYS A 374 101.82 -99.99 53.65
N ALA A 375 100.74 -100.55 54.21
CA ALA A 375 100.85 -101.57 55.25
C ALA A 375 101.55 -102.86 54.76
N ALA A 376 101.36 -103.23 53.50
CA ALA A 376 102.09 -104.34 52.87
C ALA A 376 103.58 -104.00 52.67
N PHE A 377 103.91 -102.76 52.29
CA PHE A 377 105.29 -102.27 52.16
C PHE A 377 106.00 -102.18 53.53
N ASP A 378 105.32 -101.66 54.55
CA ASP A 378 105.83 -101.58 55.93
C ASP A 378 106.02 -103.00 56.51
N SER A 379 105.13 -103.94 56.18
CA SER A 379 105.28 -105.38 56.51
C SER A 379 106.45 -106.02 55.75
N LEU A 380 106.65 -105.70 54.47
CA LEU A 380 107.82 -106.14 53.70
C LEU A 380 109.12 -105.57 54.27
N GLN A 381 109.16 -104.30 54.70
CA GLN A 381 110.30 -103.73 55.42
C GLN A 381 110.54 -104.44 56.76
N GLN A 382 109.49 -104.71 57.56
CA GLN A 382 109.64 -105.48 58.80
C GLN A 382 110.18 -106.89 58.53
N ASN A 383 109.72 -107.58 57.49
CA ASN A 383 110.21 -108.90 57.12
C ASN A 383 111.64 -108.86 56.57
N GLN A 384 112.00 -107.85 55.78
CA GLN A 384 113.38 -107.59 55.37
C GLN A 384 114.27 -107.32 56.60
N HIS A 385 113.78 -106.54 57.57
CA HIS A 385 114.52 -106.21 58.78
C HIS A 385 114.66 -107.43 59.72
N ARG A 386 113.65 -108.32 59.77
CA ARG A 386 113.75 -109.65 60.42
C ARG A 386 114.80 -110.51 59.70
N LEU A 387 114.73 -110.67 58.38
CA LEU A 387 115.70 -111.43 57.60
C LEU A 387 117.14 -110.90 57.76
N VAL A 388 117.34 -109.58 57.87
CA VAL A 388 118.64 -109.00 58.24
C VAL A 388 119.04 -109.36 59.68
N LYS A 389 118.11 -109.31 60.63
CA LYS A 389 118.35 -109.64 62.05
C LYS A 389 118.66 -111.13 62.26
N ASP A 390 117.98 -112.00 61.54
CA ASP A 390 118.15 -113.46 61.54
C ASP A 390 119.42 -113.85 60.77
N ARG A 391 119.73 -113.19 59.64
CA ARG A 391 121.07 -113.30 59.02
C ARG A 391 122.17 -112.84 59.98
N SER A 392 121.96 -111.79 60.77
CA SER A 392 122.86 -111.35 61.85
C SER A 392 122.80 -112.21 63.12
N ARG A 393 121.94 -113.23 63.15
CA ARG A 393 121.85 -114.26 64.20
C ARG A 393 122.60 -115.51 63.75
N SER A 394 122.29 -116.02 62.57
CA SER A 394 123.05 -117.10 61.91
C SER A 394 124.52 -116.72 61.68
N HIS A 395 124.85 -115.46 61.38
CA HIS A 395 126.26 -115.03 61.28
C HIS A 395 126.96 -114.94 62.65
N ARG A 396 126.20 -114.85 63.76
CA ARG A 396 126.74 -114.98 65.12
C ARG A 396 126.87 -116.45 65.55
N GLU A 397 125.91 -117.29 65.17
CA GLU A 397 125.96 -118.74 65.40
C GLU A 397 127.09 -119.39 64.58
N LEU A 398 127.25 -119.02 63.30
CA LEU A 398 128.38 -119.42 62.47
C LEU A 398 129.73 -118.95 63.04
N ARG A 399 129.81 -117.75 63.63
CA ARG A 399 131.03 -117.32 64.36
C ARG A 399 131.29 -118.18 65.59
N ARG A 400 130.24 -118.59 66.30
CA ARG A 400 130.35 -119.44 67.49
C ARG A 400 130.88 -120.82 67.14
N THR A 401 130.29 -121.47 66.12
CA THR A 401 130.78 -122.76 65.63
C THR A 401 132.19 -122.66 65.04
N TYR A 402 132.56 -121.54 64.42
CA TYR A 402 133.94 -121.34 63.94
C TYR A 402 134.95 -121.29 65.10
N GLN A 403 134.64 -120.52 66.16
CA GLN A 403 135.48 -120.43 67.35
C GLN A 403 135.51 -121.73 68.18
N GLU A 404 134.47 -122.56 68.09
CA GLU A 404 134.44 -123.91 68.68
C GLU A 404 135.21 -124.94 67.82
N SER A 405 135.45 -124.67 66.53
CA SER A 405 136.28 -125.51 65.64
C SER A 405 137.75 -125.10 65.54
N GLU A 406 138.14 -123.88 65.90
CA GLU A 406 139.54 -123.41 65.82
C GLU A 406 140.46 -123.94 66.94
N ALA A 407 139.96 -124.83 67.81
CA ALA A 407 140.72 -125.44 68.91
C ALA A 407 141.28 -126.84 68.59
N GLU A 408 140.81 -127.52 67.54
CA GLU A 408 141.30 -128.86 67.14
C GLU A 408 141.78 -128.89 65.68
N GLN A 409 143.09 -129.09 65.51
CA GLN A 409 143.78 -129.60 64.32
C GLN A 409 143.59 -128.80 63.01
N THR A 410 144.58 -128.03 62.55
CA THR A 410 145.71 -128.54 61.74
C THR A 410 145.33 -129.55 60.62
N SER A 411 144.96 -129.08 59.43
CA SER A 411 145.60 -129.44 58.14
C SER A 411 144.79 -129.03 56.87
N VAL A 412 145.46 -129.06 55.70
CA VAL A 412 144.94 -129.08 54.31
C VAL A 412 144.24 -127.83 53.74
N ASP A 413 145.05 -126.95 53.12
CA ASP A 413 145.03 -126.52 51.70
C ASP A 413 143.75 -126.12 50.91
N SER A 414 143.93 -125.03 50.12
CA SER A 414 143.52 -124.85 48.70
C SER A 414 142.07 -124.40 48.27
N VAL A 415 141.97 -123.17 47.72
CA VAL A 415 141.83 -122.83 46.25
C VAL A 415 140.73 -123.58 45.41
N PRO A 416 139.99 -122.98 44.42
CA PRO A 416 139.63 -121.56 44.12
C PRO A 416 138.24 -121.27 43.41
N THR A 417 137.97 -119.98 43.09
CA THR A 417 137.28 -119.41 41.87
C THR A 417 135.83 -119.72 41.39
N SER A 418 135.06 -118.63 41.27
CA SER A 418 134.45 -118.07 40.02
C SER A 418 133.03 -118.42 39.51
N ASN A 419 132.57 -117.50 38.62
CA ASN A 419 131.66 -117.67 37.47
C ASN A 419 130.14 -117.80 37.67
N THR A 420 129.26 -117.25 36.82
CA THR A 420 129.26 -116.00 35.99
C THR A 420 127.89 -115.84 35.29
N SER A 421 127.48 -114.60 34.98
CA SER A 421 126.46 -114.31 33.93
C SER A 421 125.01 -114.81 34.24
N ARG A 422 123.96 -114.54 33.45
CA ARG A 422 123.89 -113.96 32.10
C ARG A 422 122.61 -113.15 31.81
N VAL A 423 122.82 -111.95 31.27
CA VAL A 423 122.03 -111.17 30.28
C VAL A 423 120.71 -111.77 29.75
N LYS A 424 119.61 -110.99 29.82
CA LYS A 424 118.70 -110.55 28.72
C LYS A 424 117.52 -109.73 29.32
N GLN A 425 117.19 -108.52 28.85
CA GLN A 425 116.49 -108.17 27.60
C GLN A 425 115.17 -108.95 27.38
N PHE A 426 114.03 -108.24 27.37
CA PHE A 426 113.33 -107.96 26.10
C PHE A 426 112.31 -106.81 26.20
N LEU A 427 111.83 -106.35 25.03
CA LEU A 427 110.80 -105.33 24.81
C LEU A 427 109.39 -105.97 24.72
N SER A 428 108.33 -105.12 24.62
CA SER A 428 106.98 -105.35 24.00
C SER A 428 105.80 -104.99 24.94
N SER A 429 104.58 -104.58 24.53
CA SER A 429 104.02 -103.83 23.36
C SER A 429 102.50 -103.62 23.61
N ARG A 430 101.82 -102.78 22.79
CA ARG A 430 100.36 -102.85 22.46
C ARG A 430 99.35 -102.54 23.61
N SER A 431 98.07 -102.22 23.37
CA SER A 431 97.32 -101.90 22.13
C SER A 431 95.96 -101.19 22.37
N TRP A 432 95.66 -100.21 21.50
CA TRP A 432 94.39 -99.92 20.78
C TRP A 432 92.98 -100.07 21.42
N LYS A 433 92.15 -99.05 21.08
CA LYS A 433 90.67 -99.05 20.95
C LYS A 433 89.86 -99.12 22.26
N ARG A 434 88.60 -98.67 22.27
CA ARG A 434 87.72 -98.23 21.16
C ARG A 434 87.26 -96.78 21.35
#